data_AF-A0AA35RCY5-F1
#
_entry.id   AF-A0AA35RCY5-F1
#
_cell.length_a   1.000
_cell.length_b   1.000
_cell.length_c   1.000
_cell.angle_alpha   90.00
_cell.angle_beta   90.00
_cell.angle_gamma   90.00
#
_symmetry.space_group_name_H-M   'P 1'
#
loop_
_entity.id
_entity.type
_entity.pdbx_description
1 polymer ?
#
loop_
_entity_poly.entity_id
_entity_poly.type
_entity_poly.pdbx_seq_one_letter_code
_entity_poly.pdbx_strand_id
1 'polypeptide(L)'
;MQGTVSDNSHFVVWERVNVSQNYDTMRIGNFHQNYCYQSNDRIDWGYWFVQVAADPSVSTSMAFTELSRMSFITNSPLPPDDKNQPRPCDDMTPALAVAWDLGVVSPGITLSRSLTLAYDQVYSINYFGTLMAPQWKQEFGSAEKMLAEVNRDELIMTMDSEDDRITSQLYAEGGSNYTTISSLAWRQATGATVAVYNYVTDETWMFMKEISSDGDVSTVDVVYPASPLFLWNYNHSFSPIKLILLPILNYANNETAKYGLNVPYNLSWAPHHLGTWPVCDLPPNRQEQMPMEESGNMLIMLAYLVKRDGDLSFLEPYWNLLSIWGQYLAASLPDPEDQLCTDDFEGPSPHNSNLAVKGMVGLRAYAYLLEKKKETKEAEELQKMDLNFTKIWWLDSMDGLTELHSRLQYNLHDTWSLKYNFLFRQVMNFTDIFTDEDITRELNFYMTRINEFGIPLDDRQAYTKADWQMWVAAMGTQDQFETITDLVYSFADKTPNMVPMTDWYYTFTAELKGFRARPVVGGFFSRMLLNYAVKA
;
A
#
# COMPACT_ATOMS: atom_id res chain seq x y z
N MET A 1 11.52 -22.30 9.14
CA MET A 1 10.95 -22.57 7.82
C MET A 1 9.60 -21.87 7.75
N GLN A 2 9.66 -20.54 7.76
CA GLN A 2 8.50 -19.67 7.71
C GLN A 2 8.39 -19.24 6.25
N GLY A 3 7.46 -19.80 5.48
CA GLY A 3 7.22 -19.34 4.11
C GLY A 3 6.73 -20.37 3.09
N THR A 4 6.85 -21.67 3.34
CA THR A 4 6.34 -22.70 2.40
C THR A 4 4.93 -23.17 2.75
N VAL A 5 4.65 -23.27 4.04
CA VAL A 5 3.37 -23.67 4.62
C VAL A 5 3.02 -22.76 5.79
N SER A 6 1.74 -22.61 6.03
CA SER A 6 1.14 -21.86 7.13
C SER A 6 1.02 -22.69 8.42
N ASP A 7 0.98 -24.02 8.29
CA ASP A 7 0.93 -25.02 9.37
C ASP A 7 2.05 -26.06 9.16
N ASN A 8 2.82 -26.36 10.22
CA ASN A 8 3.95 -27.29 10.12
C ASN A 8 3.53 -28.76 9.95
N SER A 9 2.26 -29.11 10.19
CA SER A 9 1.72 -30.44 9.90
C SER A 9 1.46 -30.67 8.40
N HIS A 10 1.48 -29.60 7.59
CA HIS A 10 1.28 -29.72 6.15
C HIS A 10 2.47 -30.40 5.47
N PHE A 11 2.14 -31.18 4.44
CA PHE A 11 3.09 -31.98 3.69
C PHE A 11 3.85 -31.12 2.69
N VAL A 12 5.16 -31.29 2.61
CA VAL A 12 6.01 -30.61 1.62
C VAL A 12 6.72 -31.58 0.70
N VAL A 13 7.03 -31.09 -0.50
CA VAL A 13 7.87 -31.74 -1.50
C VAL A 13 9.06 -30.86 -1.84
N TRP A 14 10.18 -31.47 -2.19
CA TRP A 14 11.40 -30.78 -2.58
C TRP A 14 12.16 -31.51 -3.68
N GLU A 15 12.81 -30.78 -4.56
CA GLU A 15 13.58 -31.39 -5.65
C GLU A 15 14.69 -30.47 -6.16
N ARG A 16 15.67 -31.06 -6.85
CA ARG A 16 16.62 -30.32 -7.65
C ARG A 16 15.99 -30.00 -8.99
N VAL A 17 16.10 -28.75 -9.40
CA VAL A 17 15.51 -28.23 -10.63
C VAL A 17 16.63 -27.92 -11.61
N ASN A 18 16.53 -28.47 -12.82
CA ASN A 18 17.50 -28.18 -13.87
C ASN A 18 17.12 -26.86 -14.57
N VAL A 19 17.65 -25.75 -14.05
CA VAL A 19 17.49 -24.40 -14.63
C VAL A 19 18.52 -24.15 -15.73
N SER A 20 19.79 -24.40 -15.45
CA SER A 20 20.89 -24.37 -16.42
C SER A 20 22.08 -25.18 -15.90
N GLN A 21 23.06 -25.48 -16.76
CA GLN A 21 24.29 -26.18 -16.34
C GLN A 21 25.20 -25.35 -15.43
N ASN A 22 24.99 -24.03 -15.37
CA ASN A 22 25.82 -23.11 -14.59
C ASN A 22 25.32 -22.94 -13.15
N TYR A 23 24.16 -23.50 -12.82
CA TYR A 23 23.52 -23.31 -11.52
C TYR A 23 23.08 -24.63 -10.91
N ASP A 24 23.23 -24.72 -9.60
CA ASP A 24 22.56 -25.72 -8.79
C ASP A 24 21.34 -25.07 -8.14
N THR A 25 20.15 -25.57 -8.50
CA THR A 25 18.87 -25.01 -8.07
C THR A 25 18.07 -26.07 -7.34
N MET A 26 17.57 -25.73 -6.17
CA MET A 26 16.67 -26.58 -5.37
C MET A 26 15.35 -25.84 -5.16
N ARG A 27 14.25 -26.57 -5.08
CA ARG A 27 12.96 -26.01 -4.67
C ARG A 27 12.29 -26.82 -3.58
N ILE A 28 11.44 -26.16 -2.81
CA ILE A 28 10.58 -26.76 -1.79
C ILE A 28 9.21 -26.07 -1.80
N GLY A 29 8.12 -26.84 -1.71
CA GLY A 29 6.75 -26.33 -1.82
C GLY A 29 5.74 -27.16 -1.02
N ASN A 30 4.56 -26.59 -0.78
CA ASN A 30 3.44 -27.36 -0.24
C ASN A 30 3.07 -28.46 -1.25
N PHE A 31 2.90 -29.70 -0.79
CA PHE A 31 2.45 -30.80 -1.64
C PHE A 31 1.00 -30.56 -2.13
N HIS A 32 0.16 -30.02 -1.26
CA HIS A 32 -1.21 -29.65 -1.57
C HIS A 32 -1.27 -28.18 -1.98
N GLN A 33 -1.23 -27.94 -3.29
CA GLN A 33 -1.28 -26.60 -3.89
C GLN A 33 -2.71 -26.02 -3.86
N ASN A 34 -3.19 -25.70 -2.66
CA ASN A 34 -4.47 -25.03 -2.44
C ASN A 34 -4.33 -23.54 -2.77
N TYR A 35 -4.39 -23.21 -4.07
CA TYR A 35 -4.20 -21.83 -4.54
C TYR A 35 -5.17 -20.87 -3.86
N CYS A 36 -4.66 -19.70 -3.50
CA CYS A 36 -5.41 -18.63 -2.85
C CYS A 36 -5.99 -18.99 -1.47
N TYR A 37 -5.53 -20.08 -0.84
CA TYR A 37 -5.83 -20.39 0.57
C TYR A 37 -4.81 -19.74 1.50
N GLN A 38 -5.28 -19.05 2.55
CA GLN A 38 -4.41 -18.50 3.59
C GLN A 38 -4.81 -18.98 5.00
N SER A 39 -3.84 -18.96 5.90
CA SER A 39 -4.04 -19.18 7.35
C SER A 39 -3.12 -18.24 8.13
N ASN A 40 -3.68 -17.51 9.11
CA ASN A 40 -2.96 -16.52 9.93
C ASN A 40 -2.14 -15.53 9.09
N ASP A 41 -2.77 -14.93 8.08
CA ASP A 41 -2.19 -13.99 7.12
C ASP A 41 -1.02 -14.49 6.28
N ARG A 42 -0.82 -15.81 6.24
CA ARG A 42 0.23 -16.46 5.46
C ARG A 42 -0.37 -17.28 4.34
N ILE A 43 0.20 -17.12 3.16
CA ILE A 43 -0.05 -18.03 2.03
C ILE A 43 0.45 -19.43 2.38
N ASP A 44 -0.22 -20.43 1.82
CA ASP A 44 0.03 -21.85 2.11
C ASP A 44 0.20 -22.68 0.82
N TRP A 45 0.62 -22.06 -0.27
CA TRP A 45 0.80 -22.71 -1.58
C TRP A 45 2.00 -22.12 -2.30
N GLY A 46 2.48 -22.75 -3.37
CA GLY A 46 3.64 -22.28 -4.14
C GLY A 46 4.95 -22.96 -3.76
N TYR A 47 6.05 -22.42 -4.27
CA TYR A 47 7.39 -23.01 -4.20
C TYR A 47 8.47 -21.97 -3.93
N TRP A 48 9.29 -22.20 -2.91
CA TRP A 48 10.57 -21.51 -2.74
C TRP A 48 11.63 -22.15 -3.62
N PHE A 49 12.46 -21.32 -4.23
CA PHE A 49 13.65 -21.71 -4.97
C PHE A 49 14.89 -21.14 -4.29
N VAL A 50 15.94 -21.95 -4.20
CA VAL A 50 17.28 -21.56 -3.78
C VAL A 50 18.23 -21.92 -4.91
N GLN A 51 18.94 -20.92 -5.45
CA GLN A 51 19.89 -21.11 -6.55
C GLN A 51 21.27 -20.58 -6.17
N VAL A 52 22.30 -21.35 -6.51
CA VAL A 52 23.71 -20.96 -6.42
C VAL A 52 24.45 -21.35 -7.68
N ALA A 53 25.60 -20.74 -7.95
CA ALA A 53 26.48 -21.16 -9.04
C ALA A 53 26.90 -22.63 -8.85
N ALA A 54 26.95 -23.39 -9.94
CA ALA A 54 27.48 -24.74 -9.97
C ALA A 54 29.02 -24.69 -9.86
N ASP A 55 29.51 -24.55 -8.62
CA ASP A 55 30.93 -24.37 -8.30
C ASP A 55 31.39 -25.44 -7.29
N PRO A 56 32.59 -26.04 -7.47
CA PRO A 56 33.09 -27.06 -6.53
C PRO A 56 33.28 -26.57 -5.08
N SER A 57 33.37 -25.26 -4.85
CA SER A 57 33.50 -24.63 -3.52
C SER A 57 32.16 -24.45 -2.78
N VAL A 58 31.03 -24.75 -3.43
CA VAL A 58 29.71 -24.77 -2.79
C VAL A 58 29.21 -26.20 -2.64
N SER A 59 28.70 -26.50 -1.44
CA SER A 59 27.96 -27.72 -1.15
C SER A 59 26.50 -27.38 -0.95
N THR A 60 25.61 -28.20 -1.52
CA THR A 60 24.16 -28.05 -1.36
C THR A 60 23.53 -29.38 -0.96
N SER A 61 22.41 -29.31 -0.26
CA SER A 61 21.69 -30.51 0.16
C SER A 61 20.22 -30.21 0.42
N MET A 62 19.35 -31.17 0.11
CA MET A 62 17.95 -31.15 0.53
C MET A 62 17.72 -32.22 1.60
N ALA A 63 18.03 -31.88 2.86
CA ALA A 63 17.96 -32.81 3.98
C ALA A 63 17.44 -32.10 5.23
N PHE A 64 17.17 -32.85 6.29
CA PHE A 64 16.59 -32.26 7.48
C PHE A 64 17.55 -31.32 8.22
N THR A 65 16.98 -30.29 8.85
CA THR A 65 17.71 -29.15 9.43
C THR A 65 18.79 -29.56 10.43
N GLU A 66 18.50 -30.51 11.33
CA GLU A 66 19.41 -30.94 12.39
C GLU A 66 20.68 -31.57 11.84
N LEU A 67 20.55 -32.50 10.89
CA LEU A 67 21.70 -33.17 10.28
C LEU A 67 22.53 -32.20 9.44
N SER A 68 21.89 -31.34 8.66
CA SER A 68 22.57 -30.32 7.85
C SER A 68 23.38 -29.36 8.73
N ARG A 69 22.79 -28.89 9.85
CA ARG A 69 23.49 -28.05 10.83
C ARG A 69 24.63 -28.78 11.52
N MET A 70 24.43 -30.04 11.90
CA MET A 70 25.48 -30.84 12.56
C MET A 70 26.67 -31.09 11.62
N SER A 71 26.42 -31.39 10.34
CA SER A 71 27.48 -31.48 9.32
C SER A 71 28.27 -30.18 9.24
N PHE A 72 27.59 -29.03 9.19
CA PHE A 72 28.24 -27.73 9.15
C PHE A 72 29.10 -27.45 10.41
N ILE A 73 28.55 -27.69 11.61
CA ILE A 73 29.25 -27.48 12.89
C ILE A 73 30.50 -28.36 13.00
N THR A 74 30.43 -29.60 12.52
CA THR A 74 31.53 -30.57 12.60
C THR A 74 32.49 -30.49 11.42
N ASN A 75 32.30 -29.56 10.49
CA ASN A 75 33.04 -29.46 9.24
C ASN A 75 33.04 -30.77 8.43
N SER A 76 31.91 -31.49 8.48
CA SER A 76 31.67 -32.69 7.68
C SER A 76 30.93 -32.34 6.40
N PRO A 77 31.02 -33.15 5.33
CA PRO A 77 30.20 -32.97 4.14
C PRO A 77 28.71 -32.86 4.49
N LEU A 78 27.98 -32.02 3.76
CA LEU A 78 26.52 -31.97 3.86
C LEU A 78 25.94 -33.36 3.54
N PRO A 79 24.84 -33.76 4.21
CA PRO A 79 24.21 -35.04 3.96
C PRO A 79 23.73 -35.14 2.51
N PRO A 80 23.58 -36.36 1.96
CA PRO A 80 22.95 -36.53 0.65
C PRO A 80 21.49 -36.06 0.69
N ASP A 81 20.94 -35.72 -0.48
CA ASP A 81 19.53 -35.37 -0.61
C ASP A 81 18.64 -36.46 -0.02
N ASP A 82 17.77 -36.06 0.89
CA ASP A 82 16.69 -36.89 1.40
C ASP A 82 15.64 -37.08 0.30
N LYS A 83 15.22 -38.33 0.08
CA LYS A 83 14.20 -38.70 -0.91
C LYS A 83 12.87 -39.12 -0.27
N ASN A 84 12.78 -39.11 1.06
CA ASN A 84 11.57 -39.49 1.78
C ASN A 84 10.57 -38.32 1.83
N GLN A 85 9.81 -38.17 0.74
CA GLN A 85 8.79 -37.14 0.54
C GLN A 85 7.57 -37.72 -0.20
N PRO A 86 6.38 -37.10 -0.12
CA PRO A 86 6.06 -35.94 0.71
C PRO A 86 6.05 -36.30 2.20
N ARG A 87 6.38 -35.35 3.08
CA ARG A 87 6.21 -35.51 4.54
C ARG A 87 5.84 -34.19 5.22
N PRO A 88 5.26 -34.22 6.43
CA PRO A 88 5.00 -33.02 7.22
C PRO A 88 6.24 -32.16 7.45
N CYS A 89 6.07 -30.84 7.53
CA CYS A 89 7.17 -29.90 7.81
C CYS A 89 7.80 -30.06 9.21
N ASP A 90 7.08 -30.59 10.18
CA ASP A 90 7.58 -30.89 11.52
C ASP A 90 8.23 -32.28 11.65
N ASP A 91 8.04 -33.17 10.68
CA ASP A 91 8.75 -34.44 10.61
C ASP A 91 10.13 -34.26 9.96
N MET A 92 11.20 -34.36 10.76
CA MET A 92 12.59 -34.18 10.32
C MET A 92 12.69 -32.96 9.40
N THR A 93 12.37 -31.78 9.92
CA THR A 93 12.10 -30.54 9.17
C THR A 93 12.98 -30.37 7.91
N PRO A 94 12.43 -30.52 6.68
CA PRO A 94 13.21 -30.60 5.42
C PRO A 94 13.81 -29.28 4.97
N ALA A 95 15.13 -29.13 4.90
CA ALA A 95 15.81 -27.88 4.56
C ALA A 95 16.46 -27.89 3.19
N LEU A 96 16.47 -26.74 2.52
CA LEU A 96 17.36 -26.43 1.41
C LEU A 96 18.65 -25.81 1.99
N ALA A 97 19.72 -26.59 2.10
CA ALA A 97 20.97 -26.17 2.71
C ALA A 97 22.00 -25.78 1.64
N VAL A 98 22.72 -24.69 1.89
CA VAL A 98 23.85 -24.21 1.09
C VAL A 98 25.00 -23.90 2.05
N ALA A 99 26.20 -24.39 1.74
CA ALA A 99 27.42 -24.10 2.48
C ALA A 99 28.56 -23.78 1.51
N TRP A 100 29.31 -22.71 1.78
CA TRP A 100 30.54 -22.38 1.06
C TRP A 100 31.75 -22.63 1.94
N ASP A 101 32.79 -23.23 1.36
CA ASP A 101 34.13 -23.15 1.91
C ASP A 101 34.82 -21.91 1.32
N LEU A 102 34.98 -20.87 2.15
CA LEU A 102 35.67 -19.64 1.77
C LEU A 102 37.21 -19.76 1.90
N GLY A 103 37.70 -20.87 2.44
CA GLY A 103 39.11 -21.07 2.75
C GLY A 103 39.64 -20.01 3.73
N VAL A 104 40.91 -19.64 3.55
CA VAL A 104 41.55 -18.58 4.34
C VAL A 104 41.30 -17.23 3.68
N VAL A 105 40.56 -16.36 4.37
CA VAL A 105 40.33 -14.97 3.93
C VAL A 105 41.40 -14.07 4.56
N SER A 106 42.28 -13.51 3.72
CA SER A 106 43.36 -12.63 4.17
C SER A 106 42.95 -11.14 4.14
N PRO A 107 43.54 -10.28 4.99
CA PRO A 107 43.30 -8.85 4.92
C PRO A 107 43.56 -8.29 3.51
N GLY A 108 42.62 -7.49 3.00
CA GLY A 108 42.70 -6.89 1.67
C GLY A 108 42.26 -7.80 0.51
N ILE A 109 41.89 -9.06 0.77
CA ILE A 109 41.29 -9.96 -0.23
C ILE A 109 39.79 -10.03 0.02
N THR A 110 38.99 -9.59 -0.96
CA THR A 110 37.54 -9.74 -0.95
C THR A 110 37.14 -10.99 -1.73
N LEU A 111 36.39 -11.89 -1.08
CA LEU A 111 35.71 -13.00 -1.72
C LEU A 111 34.20 -12.71 -1.74
N SER A 112 33.57 -12.88 -2.90
CA SER A 112 32.13 -12.70 -3.06
C SER A 112 31.48 -14.03 -3.43
N ARG A 113 30.29 -14.27 -2.86
CA ARG A 113 29.39 -15.38 -3.19
C ARG A 113 27.98 -14.82 -3.30
N SER A 114 27.16 -15.44 -4.13
CA SER A 114 25.77 -15.05 -4.34
C SER A 114 24.86 -16.25 -4.20
N LEU A 115 23.66 -15.98 -3.72
CA LEU A 115 22.55 -16.91 -3.65
C LEU A 115 21.29 -16.15 -4.05
N THR A 116 20.48 -16.79 -4.87
CA THR A 116 19.18 -16.27 -5.29
C THR A 116 18.10 -17.00 -4.52
N LEU A 117 17.22 -16.22 -3.88
CA LEU A 117 15.95 -16.68 -3.33
C LEU A 117 14.83 -16.20 -4.24
N ALA A 118 13.96 -17.11 -4.66
CA ALA A 118 12.76 -16.78 -5.42
C ALA A 118 11.56 -17.55 -4.88
N TYR A 119 10.37 -17.01 -5.12
CA TYR A 119 9.13 -17.65 -4.73
C TYR A 119 8.14 -17.64 -5.88
N ASP A 120 7.68 -18.82 -6.29
CA ASP A 120 6.61 -18.96 -7.27
C ASP A 120 5.28 -19.22 -6.54
N GLN A 121 4.43 -18.20 -6.50
CA GLN A 121 3.06 -18.32 -6.00
C GLN A 121 2.19 -19.19 -6.90
N VAL A 122 2.57 -19.48 -8.15
CA VAL A 122 1.71 -20.10 -9.17
C VAL A 122 0.55 -19.19 -9.59
N TYR A 123 -0.33 -18.85 -8.66
CA TYR A 123 -1.41 -17.86 -8.75
C TYR A 123 -1.36 -16.92 -7.55
N SER A 124 -1.65 -15.63 -7.77
CA SER A 124 -1.57 -14.60 -6.73
C SER A 124 -2.93 -14.22 -6.15
N ILE A 125 -3.98 -14.18 -6.98
CA ILE A 125 -5.31 -13.69 -6.63
C ILE A 125 -6.37 -14.57 -7.28
N ASN A 126 -7.48 -14.83 -6.58
CA ASN A 126 -8.71 -15.34 -7.16
C ASN A 126 -9.68 -14.17 -7.34
N TYR A 127 -9.80 -13.65 -8.56
CA TYR A 127 -10.68 -12.53 -8.87
C TYR A 127 -12.02 -13.05 -9.38
N PHE A 128 -13.06 -13.00 -8.55
CA PHE A 128 -14.43 -13.41 -8.87
C PHE A 128 -14.52 -14.77 -9.59
N GLY A 129 -13.75 -15.75 -9.14
CA GLY A 129 -13.73 -17.13 -9.66
C GLY A 129 -12.58 -17.45 -10.62
N THR A 130 -11.84 -16.44 -11.09
CA THR A 130 -10.68 -16.63 -11.97
C THR A 130 -9.37 -16.51 -11.20
N LEU A 131 -8.56 -17.58 -11.23
CA LEU A 131 -7.19 -17.56 -10.71
C LEU A 131 -6.28 -16.74 -11.64
N MET A 132 -5.68 -15.69 -11.11
CA MET A 132 -4.77 -14.80 -11.83
C MET A 132 -3.32 -15.09 -11.45
N ALA A 133 -2.48 -15.26 -12.47
CA ALA A 133 -1.06 -15.53 -12.31
C ALA A 133 -0.27 -14.24 -12.06
N PRO A 134 0.88 -14.30 -11.34
CA PRO A 134 1.76 -13.16 -11.19
C PRO A 134 2.18 -12.54 -12.53
N GLN A 135 2.33 -11.21 -12.59
CA GLN A 135 2.66 -10.48 -13.81
C GLN A 135 3.94 -11.00 -14.48
N TRP A 136 4.96 -11.33 -13.70
CA TRP A 136 6.25 -11.81 -14.22
C TRP A 136 6.12 -13.11 -15.05
N LYS A 137 5.05 -13.90 -14.86
CA LYS A 137 4.81 -15.09 -15.68
C LYS A 137 4.43 -14.75 -17.12
N GLN A 138 3.92 -13.55 -17.39
CA GLN A 138 3.66 -13.14 -18.76
C GLN A 138 4.98 -12.95 -19.55
N GLU A 139 6.04 -12.49 -18.89
CA GLU A 139 7.36 -12.31 -19.48
C GLU A 139 8.14 -13.64 -19.54
N PHE A 140 8.23 -14.36 -18.42
CA PHE A 140 9.10 -15.52 -18.30
C PHE A 140 8.38 -16.88 -18.47
N GLY A 141 7.07 -16.96 -18.28
CA GLY A 141 6.30 -18.21 -18.36
C GLY A 141 6.48 -19.16 -17.16
N SER A 142 7.68 -19.29 -16.60
CA SER A 142 7.95 -20.11 -15.40
C SER A 142 9.08 -19.55 -14.54
N ALA A 143 9.12 -19.95 -13.27
CA ALA A 143 10.17 -19.53 -12.34
C ALA A 143 11.53 -20.05 -12.77
N GLU A 144 11.61 -21.25 -13.34
CA GLU A 144 12.83 -21.82 -13.89
C GLU A 144 13.38 -20.97 -15.03
N LYS A 145 12.52 -20.54 -15.96
CA LYS A 145 12.95 -19.69 -17.07
C LYS A 145 13.40 -18.31 -16.58
N MET A 146 12.65 -17.72 -15.64
CA MET A 146 13.04 -16.47 -14.97
C MET A 146 14.43 -16.59 -14.33
N LEU A 147 14.66 -17.64 -13.54
CA LEU A 147 15.94 -17.90 -12.88
C LEU A 147 17.09 -18.20 -13.86
N ALA A 148 16.79 -18.67 -15.08
CA ALA A 148 17.80 -18.90 -16.12
C ALA A 148 18.18 -17.61 -16.87
N GLU A 149 17.23 -16.69 -17.05
CA GLU A 149 17.36 -15.55 -17.98
C GLU A 149 17.69 -14.24 -17.26
N VAL A 150 17.34 -14.10 -15.98
CA VAL A 150 17.57 -12.86 -15.22
C VAL A 150 19.07 -12.57 -15.06
N ASN A 151 19.46 -11.36 -15.48
CA ASN A 151 20.79 -10.83 -15.23
C ASN A 151 20.87 -10.16 -13.85
N ARG A 152 21.34 -10.92 -12.85
CA ARG A 152 21.43 -10.46 -11.45
C ARG A 152 22.23 -9.17 -11.29
N ASP A 153 23.38 -9.06 -11.95
CA ASP A 153 24.29 -7.94 -11.74
C ASP A 153 23.71 -6.64 -12.32
N GLU A 154 23.03 -6.75 -13.46
CA GLU A 154 22.27 -5.64 -14.05
C GLU A 154 21.09 -5.20 -13.18
N LEU A 155 20.35 -6.16 -12.59
CA LEU A 155 19.29 -5.83 -11.64
C LEU A 155 19.83 -5.09 -10.42
N ILE A 156 20.93 -5.55 -9.82
CA ILE A 156 21.54 -4.88 -8.66
C ILE A 156 21.98 -3.47 -9.04
N MET A 157 22.66 -3.30 -10.17
CA MET A 157 23.06 -1.96 -10.63
C MET A 157 21.87 -1.03 -10.86
N THR A 158 20.78 -1.55 -11.41
CA THR A 158 19.54 -0.79 -11.63
C THR A 158 18.88 -0.41 -10.32
N MET A 159 18.83 -1.34 -9.36
CA MET A 159 18.29 -1.09 -8.01
C MET A 159 19.14 -0.07 -7.25
N ASP A 160 20.46 -0.20 -7.25
CA ASP A 160 21.37 0.74 -6.60
C ASP A 160 21.21 2.16 -7.18
N SER A 161 21.12 2.27 -8.51
CA SER A 161 20.88 3.57 -9.17
C SER A 161 19.54 4.18 -8.81
N GLU A 162 18.49 3.37 -8.63
CA GLU A 162 17.17 3.85 -8.27
C GLU A 162 17.09 4.23 -6.79
N ASP A 163 17.73 3.45 -5.90
CA ASP A 163 17.89 3.77 -4.48
C ASP A 163 18.65 5.09 -4.32
N ASP A 164 19.75 5.29 -5.03
CA ASP A 164 20.52 6.55 -5.02
C ASP A 164 19.66 7.74 -5.48
N ARG A 165 18.88 7.56 -6.55
CA ARG A 165 17.98 8.60 -7.08
C ARG A 165 16.91 8.98 -6.06
N ILE A 166 16.22 8.00 -5.50
CA ILE A 166 15.12 8.21 -4.54
C ILE A 166 15.65 8.83 -3.26
N THR A 167 16.69 8.26 -2.66
CA THR A 167 17.26 8.74 -1.39
C THR A 167 17.84 10.15 -1.52
N SER A 168 18.47 10.48 -2.64
CA SER A 168 18.94 11.85 -2.91
C SER A 168 17.78 12.86 -2.99
N GLN A 169 16.67 12.49 -3.61
CA GLN A 169 15.48 13.34 -3.71
C GLN A 169 14.80 13.54 -2.34
N LEU A 170 14.70 12.48 -1.54
CA LEU A 170 14.19 12.57 -0.17
C LEU A 170 15.09 13.41 0.73
N TYR A 171 16.42 13.23 0.62
CA TYR A 171 17.38 14.00 1.43
C TYR A 171 17.32 15.49 1.10
N ALA A 172 17.18 15.83 -0.18
CA ALA A 172 17.03 17.22 -0.60
C ALA A 172 15.75 17.88 -0.07
N GLU A 173 14.71 17.09 0.19
CA GLU A 173 13.41 17.58 0.67
C GLU A 173 13.32 17.70 2.20
N GLY A 174 13.86 16.73 2.94
CA GLY A 174 13.68 16.64 4.39
C GLY A 174 14.86 16.08 5.18
N GLY A 175 16.05 16.00 4.57
CA GLY A 175 17.26 15.55 5.25
C GLY A 175 17.28 14.06 5.61
N SER A 176 18.19 13.70 6.51
CA SER A 176 18.51 12.30 6.85
C SER A 176 17.36 11.55 7.52
N ASN A 177 16.64 12.22 8.43
CA ASN A 177 15.55 11.60 9.17
C ASN A 177 14.40 11.25 8.24
N TYR A 178 13.98 12.19 7.39
CA TYR A 178 12.97 11.96 6.36
C TYR A 178 13.37 10.82 5.41
N THR A 179 14.62 10.85 4.94
CA THR A 179 15.15 9.82 4.03
C THR A 179 15.10 8.44 4.67
N THR A 180 15.46 8.34 5.95
CA THR A 180 15.49 7.06 6.69
C THR A 180 14.11 6.45 6.81
N ILE A 181 13.13 7.19 7.35
CA ILE A 181 11.78 6.65 7.54
C ILE A 181 11.06 6.40 6.22
N SER A 182 11.29 7.24 5.20
CA SER A 182 10.67 7.06 3.88
C SER A 182 11.24 5.86 3.13
N SER A 183 12.52 5.55 3.31
CA SER A 183 13.13 4.32 2.75
C SER A 183 12.51 3.05 3.34
N LEU A 184 12.18 3.06 4.64
CA LEU A 184 11.44 1.97 5.29
C LEU A 184 9.99 1.90 4.79
N ALA A 185 9.33 3.07 4.71
CA ALA A 185 7.96 3.18 4.21
C ALA A 185 7.80 2.66 2.78
N TRP A 186 8.76 2.94 1.88
CA TRP A 186 8.77 2.43 0.51
C TRP A 186 8.67 0.90 0.49
N ARG A 187 9.54 0.22 1.25
CA ARG A 187 9.58 -1.25 1.31
C ARG A 187 8.28 -1.83 1.86
N GLN A 188 7.73 -1.21 2.90
CA GLN A 188 6.49 -1.64 3.51
C GLN A 188 5.27 -1.44 2.59
N ALA A 189 5.12 -0.26 1.99
CA ALA A 189 3.99 0.06 1.13
C ALA A 189 4.00 -0.76 -0.17
N THR A 190 5.15 -0.90 -0.82
CA THR A 190 5.28 -1.71 -2.05
C THR A 190 5.14 -3.20 -1.77
N GLY A 191 5.68 -3.68 -0.63
CA GLY A 191 5.60 -5.08 -0.22
C GLY A 191 4.19 -5.59 0.07
N ALA A 192 3.21 -4.70 0.24
CA ALA A 192 1.80 -5.06 0.40
C ALA A 192 1.06 -5.24 -0.94
N THR A 193 1.73 -5.06 -2.08
CA THR A 193 1.10 -5.11 -3.41
C THR A 193 1.52 -6.34 -4.20
N VAL A 194 0.65 -6.83 -5.07
CA VAL A 194 0.96 -7.88 -6.06
C VAL A 194 0.47 -7.47 -7.44
N ALA A 195 1.34 -7.59 -8.44
CA ALA A 195 0.98 -7.42 -9.84
C ALA A 195 0.63 -8.76 -10.47
N VAL A 196 -0.47 -8.79 -11.23
CA VAL A 196 -0.95 -9.97 -11.95
C VAL A 196 -1.21 -9.62 -13.41
N TYR A 197 -1.17 -10.62 -14.28
CA TYR A 197 -1.65 -10.47 -15.65
C TYR A 197 -3.10 -10.93 -15.76
N ASN A 198 -3.99 -10.03 -16.16
CA ASN A 198 -5.38 -10.33 -16.44
C ASN A 198 -5.52 -10.81 -17.90
N TYR A 199 -5.52 -12.14 -18.08
CA TYR A 199 -5.74 -12.77 -19.40
C TYR A 199 -7.14 -12.56 -19.99
N VAL A 200 -8.10 -12.05 -19.21
CA VAL A 200 -9.46 -11.75 -19.71
C VAL A 200 -9.50 -10.40 -20.41
N THR A 201 -8.73 -9.41 -19.95
CA THR A 201 -8.65 -8.07 -20.55
C THR A 201 -7.35 -7.80 -21.30
N ASP A 202 -6.37 -8.70 -21.22
CA ASP A 202 -5.01 -8.55 -21.78
C ASP A 202 -4.24 -7.37 -21.17
N GLU A 203 -4.39 -7.18 -19.85
CA GLU A 203 -3.83 -6.04 -19.11
C GLU A 203 -3.18 -6.49 -17.79
N THR A 204 -2.18 -5.74 -17.33
CA THR A 204 -1.67 -5.88 -15.97
C THR A 204 -2.63 -5.25 -14.97
N TRP A 205 -2.91 -5.92 -13.86
CA TRP A 205 -3.59 -5.33 -12.69
C TRP A 205 -2.71 -5.45 -11.46
N MET A 206 -3.00 -4.64 -10.44
CA MET A 206 -2.37 -4.73 -9.14
C MET A 206 -3.41 -4.84 -8.03
N PHE A 207 -3.08 -5.56 -6.97
CA PHE A 207 -3.91 -5.68 -5.77
C PHE A 207 -3.09 -5.32 -4.54
N MET A 208 -3.70 -4.66 -3.57
CA MET A 208 -3.06 -4.27 -2.32
C MET A 208 -3.70 -5.04 -1.16
N LYS A 209 -2.90 -5.63 -0.27
CA LYS A 209 -3.42 -6.24 0.96
C LYS A 209 -3.53 -5.20 2.06
N GLU A 210 -4.67 -5.14 2.72
CA GLU A 210 -4.79 -4.44 3.99
C GLU A 210 -4.20 -5.29 5.14
N ILE A 211 -2.91 -5.11 5.40
CA ILE A 211 -2.18 -5.89 6.40
C ILE A 211 -2.57 -5.45 7.82
N SER A 212 -2.77 -6.39 8.75
CA SER A 212 -2.97 -6.13 10.19
C SER A 212 -4.28 -5.43 10.60
N SER A 213 -5.22 -5.22 9.68
CA SER A 213 -6.64 -4.96 9.97
C SER A 213 -7.45 -6.25 9.71
N ASP A 214 -8.38 -6.24 8.76
CA ASP A 214 -9.22 -7.39 8.40
C ASP A 214 -8.65 -8.26 7.27
N GLY A 215 -7.52 -7.85 6.67
CA GLY A 215 -6.86 -8.64 5.64
C GLY A 215 -7.52 -8.53 4.28
N ASP A 216 -8.21 -7.42 4.00
CA ASP A 216 -8.99 -7.21 2.79
C ASP A 216 -8.14 -6.91 1.55
N VAL A 217 -8.75 -7.13 0.38
CA VAL A 217 -8.16 -6.92 -0.94
C VAL A 217 -8.56 -5.55 -1.46
N SER A 218 -7.56 -4.72 -1.66
CA SER A 218 -7.64 -3.38 -2.25
C SER A 218 -8.69 -2.50 -1.57
N THR A 219 -8.66 -2.45 -0.24
CA THR A 219 -9.46 -1.52 0.57
C THR A 219 -9.19 -0.08 0.13
N VAL A 220 -10.21 0.64 -0.34
CA VAL A 220 -10.06 1.93 -1.03
C VAL A 220 -9.53 3.00 -0.07
N ASP A 221 -10.03 3.02 1.16
CA ASP A 221 -9.57 3.90 2.24
C ASP A 221 -8.17 3.54 2.79
N VAL A 222 -7.59 2.41 2.38
CA VAL A 222 -6.17 2.05 2.59
C VAL A 222 -5.31 2.41 1.39
N VAL A 223 -5.84 2.19 0.18
CA VAL A 223 -5.17 2.57 -1.08
C VAL A 223 -4.99 4.10 -1.12
N TYR A 224 -5.97 4.87 -0.62
CA TYR A 224 -5.92 6.33 -0.61
C TYR A 224 -4.75 6.92 0.23
N PRO A 225 -4.56 6.57 1.52
CA PRO A 225 -3.39 6.98 2.29
C PRO A 225 -2.06 6.50 1.71
N ALA A 226 -2.05 5.31 1.08
CA ALA A 226 -0.86 4.78 0.41
C ALA A 226 -0.57 5.47 -0.94
N SER A 227 -1.58 6.10 -1.55
CA SER A 227 -1.52 6.66 -2.90
C SER A 227 -0.42 7.69 -3.13
N PRO A 228 0.04 8.52 -2.17
CA PRO A 228 1.09 9.51 -2.45
C PRO A 228 2.37 8.90 -3.00
N LEU A 229 2.80 7.74 -2.51
CA LEU A 229 3.93 7.00 -3.05
C LEU A 229 3.66 6.58 -4.51
N PHE A 230 2.52 5.96 -4.79
CA PHE A 230 2.21 5.40 -6.10
C PHE A 230 1.83 6.46 -7.15
N LEU A 231 1.32 7.60 -6.72
CA LEU A 231 1.08 8.78 -7.55
C LEU A 231 2.41 9.50 -7.81
N TRP A 232 3.30 9.64 -6.83
CA TRP A 232 4.61 10.27 -7.05
C TRP A 232 5.51 9.41 -7.94
N ASN A 233 5.69 8.14 -7.58
CA ASN A 233 6.49 7.13 -8.29
C ASN A 233 5.75 6.55 -9.50
N TYR A 234 5.37 7.45 -10.40
CA TYR A 234 4.72 7.15 -11.66
C TYR A 234 5.66 7.56 -12.80
N ASN A 235 5.74 6.73 -13.83
CA ASN A 235 6.28 7.11 -15.13
C ASN A 235 5.22 6.86 -16.23
N HIS A 236 5.30 7.55 -17.38
CA HIS A 236 4.27 7.46 -18.43
C HIS A 236 4.03 6.04 -18.99
N SER A 237 4.90 5.08 -18.70
CA SER A 237 4.76 3.67 -19.11
C SER A 237 4.23 2.76 -17.98
N PHE A 238 4.14 3.25 -16.74
CA PHE A 238 3.72 2.45 -15.59
C PHE A 238 3.11 3.33 -14.48
N SER A 239 1.84 3.07 -14.18
CA SER A 239 1.07 3.76 -13.14
C SER A 239 0.55 2.76 -12.10
N PRO A 240 1.28 2.53 -11.00
CA PRO A 240 0.87 1.53 -10.00
C PRO A 240 -0.54 1.78 -9.48
N ILE A 241 -0.86 3.06 -9.21
CA ILE A 241 -2.17 3.43 -8.69
C ILE A 241 -3.28 3.17 -9.70
N LYS A 242 -3.10 3.45 -11.00
CA LYS A 242 -4.08 3.07 -12.04
C LYS A 242 -4.32 1.56 -12.03
N LEU A 243 -3.24 0.76 -11.97
CA LEU A 243 -3.34 -0.71 -11.97
C LEU A 243 -4.06 -1.25 -10.72
N ILE A 244 -3.96 -0.57 -9.57
CA ILE A 244 -4.70 -0.89 -8.34
C ILE A 244 -6.19 -0.55 -8.46
N LEU A 245 -6.53 0.57 -9.11
CA LEU A 245 -7.92 1.03 -9.24
C LEU A 245 -8.72 0.28 -10.31
N LEU A 246 -8.07 -0.27 -11.34
CA LEU A 246 -8.74 -1.03 -12.41
C LEU A 246 -9.62 -2.20 -11.91
N PRO A 247 -9.16 -3.12 -11.04
CA PRO A 247 -10.01 -4.20 -10.55
C PRO A 247 -11.20 -3.71 -9.69
N ILE A 248 -11.08 -2.55 -9.04
CA ILE A 248 -12.17 -1.92 -8.25
C ILE A 248 -13.22 -1.32 -9.20
N LEU A 249 -12.78 -0.57 -10.21
CA LEU A 249 -13.64 -0.05 -11.28
C LEU A 249 -14.37 -1.20 -12.00
N ASN A 250 -13.65 -2.28 -12.32
CA ASN A 250 -14.22 -3.45 -12.97
C ASN A 250 -15.35 -4.08 -12.15
N TYR A 251 -15.14 -4.27 -10.84
CA TYR A 251 -16.16 -4.80 -9.94
C TYR A 251 -17.37 -3.87 -9.85
N ALA A 252 -17.12 -2.59 -9.55
CA ALA A 252 -18.16 -1.58 -9.38
C ALA A 252 -18.98 -1.36 -10.67
N ASN A 253 -18.39 -1.61 -11.85
CA ASN A 253 -19.05 -1.53 -13.14
C ASN A 253 -19.82 -2.80 -13.53
N ASN A 254 -20.03 -3.74 -12.59
CA ASN A 254 -20.75 -5.01 -12.82
C ASN A 254 -20.10 -5.92 -13.88
N GLU A 255 -18.77 -5.92 -13.99
CA GLU A 255 -18.07 -6.71 -15.00
C GLU A 255 -17.56 -8.07 -14.49
N THR A 256 -17.97 -8.51 -13.30
CA THR A 256 -17.44 -9.72 -12.65
C THR A 256 -17.86 -11.03 -13.34
N ALA A 257 -18.99 -11.03 -14.06
CA ALA A 257 -19.53 -12.23 -14.71
C ALA A 257 -18.55 -12.92 -15.68
N LYS A 258 -17.67 -12.16 -16.35
CA LYS A 258 -16.66 -12.72 -17.27
C LYS A 258 -15.53 -13.48 -16.56
N TYR A 259 -15.46 -13.40 -15.23
CA TYR A 259 -14.46 -14.08 -14.40
C TYR A 259 -15.00 -15.33 -13.68
N GLY A 260 -16.26 -15.70 -13.91
CA GLY A 260 -16.86 -16.95 -13.43
C GLY A 260 -17.88 -16.79 -12.31
N LEU A 261 -17.78 -15.73 -11.51
CA LEU A 261 -18.78 -15.35 -10.49
C LEU A 261 -19.43 -14.03 -10.87
N ASN A 262 -20.75 -14.05 -11.07
CA ASN A 262 -21.52 -12.83 -11.28
C ASN A 262 -21.96 -12.25 -9.93
N VAL A 263 -21.15 -11.33 -9.41
CA VAL A 263 -21.45 -10.58 -8.19
C VAL A 263 -21.78 -9.14 -8.61
N PRO A 264 -23.08 -8.78 -8.70
CA PRO A 264 -23.47 -7.43 -9.11
C PRO A 264 -23.21 -6.42 -8.00
N TYR A 265 -22.71 -5.25 -8.38
CA TYR A 265 -22.56 -4.08 -7.53
C TYR A 265 -23.64 -3.03 -7.84
N ASN A 266 -24.50 -2.75 -6.86
CA ASN A 266 -25.72 -1.95 -7.03
C ASN A 266 -25.89 -0.80 -6.03
N LEU A 267 -24.82 -0.40 -5.35
CA LEU A 267 -24.81 0.74 -4.43
C LEU A 267 -24.51 2.04 -5.18
N SER A 268 -24.91 3.17 -4.60
CA SER A 268 -24.73 4.50 -5.19
C SER A 268 -23.38 5.14 -4.87
N TRP A 269 -22.45 4.40 -4.29
CA TRP A 269 -21.11 4.84 -3.87
C TRP A 269 -20.06 3.80 -4.28
N ALA A 270 -18.77 4.12 -4.10
CA ALA A 270 -17.69 3.19 -4.44
C ALA A 270 -17.63 1.99 -3.46
N PRO A 271 -17.17 0.80 -3.91
CA PRO A 271 -16.88 -0.32 -3.01
C PRO A 271 -15.79 0.04 -2.00
N HIS A 272 -15.90 -0.51 -0.79
CA HIS A 272 -14.82 -0.45 0.21
C HIS A 272 -13.66 -1.33 -0.23
N HIS A 273 -13.93 -2.59 -0.57
CA HIS A 273 -12.91 -3.58 -0.91
C HIS A 273 -13.47 -4.67 -1.84
N LEU A 274 -12.60 -5.57 -2.30
CA LEU A 274 -12.95 -6.62 -3.26
C LEU A 274 -13.27 -7.98 -2.60
N GLY A 275 -12.88 -8.17 -1.35
CA GLY A 275 -13.03 -9.40 -0.56
C GLY A 275 -11.84 -9.58 0.37
N THR A 276 -11.73 -10.75 1.00
CA THR A 276 -10.65 -11.04 1.95
C THR A 276 -9.48 -11.71 1.24
N TRP A 277 -8.26 -11.21 1.47
CA TRP A 277 -7.08 -11.63 0.74
C TRP A 277 -6.86 -13.14 0.76
N PRO A 278 -6.47 -13.78 -0.36
CA PRO A 278 -6.31 -13.27 -1.73
C PRO A 278 -7.54 -13.51 -2.63
N VAL A 279 -8.76 -13.58 -2.06
CA VAL A 279 -10.00 -13.92 -2.76
C VAL A 279 -10.89 -12.69 -2.90
N CYS A 280 -11.29 -12.37 -4.13
CA CYS A 280 -12.27 -11.33 -4.43
C CYS A 280 -13.61 -11.96 -4.76
N ASP A 281 -14.59 -11.85 -3.86
CA ASP A 281 -15.94 -12.37 -4.06
C ASP A 281 -17.01 -11.61 -3.24
N LEU A 282 -16.66 -10.42 -2.72
CA LEU A 282 -17.50 -9.76 -1.73
C LEU A 282 -18.73 -9.12 -2.39
N PRO A 283 -19.97 -9.49 -2.02
CA PRO A 283 -21.18 -8.83 -2.48
C PRO A 283 -21.42 -7.49 -1.76
N PRO A 284 -22.22 -6.58 -2.35
CA PRO A 284 -22.37 -5.21 -1.84
C PRO A 284 -22.94 -5.12 -0.43
N ASN A 285 -23.85 -6.04 -0.06
CA ASN A 285 -24.47 -6.06 1.27
C ASN A 285 -23.53 -6.54 2.40
N ARG A 286 -22.33 -7.02 2.06
CA ARG A 286 -21.27 -7.36 3.01
C ARG A 286 -20.12 -6.35 3.01
N GLN A 287 -20.20 -5.30 2.20
CA GLN A 287 -19.24 -4.20 2.24
C GLN A 287 -19.37 -3.47 3.58
N GLU A 288 -18.25 -3.02 4.11
CA GLU A 288 -18.23 -1.93 5.06
C GLU A 288 -18.69 -0.65 4.36
N GLN A 289 -19.67 0.04 4.95
CA GLN A 289 -20.35 1.12 4.27
C GLN A 289 -19.69 2.46 4.64
N MET A 290 -18.80 2.93 3.77
CA MET A 290 -18.20 4.27 3.87
C MET A 290 -18.45 5.10 2.60
N PRO A 291 -19.70 5.52 2.32
CA PRO A 291 -20.09 5.98 0.99
C PRO A 291 -19.36 7.25 0.50
N MET A 292 -19.30 8.29 1.35
CA MET A 292 -18.61 9.54 1.04
C MET A 292 -17.09 9.35 1.00
N GLU A 293 -16.56 8.57 1.94
CA GLU A 293 -15.14 8.24 2.06
C GLU A 293 -14.64 7.61 0.74
N GLU A 294 -15.26 6.51 0.31
CA GLU A 294 -14.76 5.75 -0.84
C GLU A 294 -15.04 6.41 -2.18
N SER A 295 -16.20 7.06 -2.31
CA SER A 295 -16.51 7.83 -3.52
C SER A 295 -15.54 9.01 -3.67
N GLY A 296 -15.23 9.70 -2.57
CA GLY A 296 -14.24 10.78 -2.53
C GLY A 296 -12.84 10.27 -2.88
N ASN A 297 -12.38 9.20 -2.23
CA ASN A 297 -11.10 8.56 -2.47
C ASN A 297 -10.91 8.21 -3.95
N MET A 298 -11.87 7.51 -4.55
CA MET A 298 -11.82 7.10 -5.97
C MET A 298 -11.78 8.30 -6.90
N LEU A 299 -12.71 9.27 -6.75
CA LEU A 299 -12.79 10.42 -7.65
C LEU A 299 -11.53 11.28 -7.60
N ILE A 300 -10.94 11.48 -6.41
CA ILE A 300 -9.70 12.24 -6.25
C ILE A 300 -8.54 11.54 -6.97
N MET A 301 -8.33 10.25 -6.73
CA MET A 301 -7.21 9.51 -7.34
C MET A 301 -7.35 9.43 -8.87
N LEU A 302 -8.55 9.19 -9.39
CA LEU A 302 -8.81 9.13 -10.83
C LEU A 302 -8.65 10.50 -11.50
N ALA A 303 -9.12 11.58 -10.86
CA ALA A 303 -8.91 12.93 -11.37
C ALA A 303 -7.43 13.30 -11.40
N TYR A 304 -6.64 12.91 -10.41
CA TYR A 304 -5.19 13.13 -10.43
C TYR A 304 -4.52 12.39 -11.59
N LEU A 305 -4.91 11.13 -11.86
CA LEU A 305 -4.41 10.38 -13.02
C LEU A 305 -4.68 11.11 -14.32
N VAL A 306 -5.91 11.61 -14.53
CA VAL A 306 -6.26 12.42 -15.71
C VAL A 306 -5.48 13.73 -15.75
N LYS A 307 -5.24 14.38 -14.59
CA LYS A 307 -4.42 15.59 -14.50
C LYS A 307 -2.99 15.33 -14.93
N ARG A 308 -2.41 14.20 -14.52
CA ARG A 308 -1.03 13.82 -14.82
C ARG A 308 -0.83 13.43 -16.29
N ASP A 309 -1.78 12.68 -16.84
CA ASP A 309 -1.61 12.05 -18.16
C ASP A 309 -2.19 12.91 -19.28
N GLY A 310 -3.12 13.81 -18.96
CA GLY A 310 -3.92 14.53 -19.93
C GLY A 310 -4.87 13.62 -20.72
N ASP A 311 -5.05 12.38 -20.27
CA ASP A 311 -5.86 11.34 -20.92
C ASP A 311 -6.96 10.85 -19.99
N LEU A 312 -8.21 10.93 -20.48
CA LEU A 312 -9.40 10.42 -19.81
C LEU A 312 -9.96 9.14 -20.44
N SER A 313 -9.37 8.64 -21.53
CA SER A 313 -9.93 7.56 -22.35
C SER A 313 -10.19 6.27 -21.55
N PHE A 314 -9.30 5.94 -20.62
CA PHE A 314 -9.45 4.76 -19.76
C PHE A 314 -10.66 4.83 -18.81
N LEU A 315 -11.25 6.02 -18.61
CA LEU A 315 -12.45 6.23 -17.80
C LEU A 315 -13.75 6.15 -18.61
N GLU A 316 -13.69 6.16 -19.95
CA GLU A 316 -14.89 6.13 -20.80
C GLU A 316 -15.83 4.95 -20.47
N PRO A 317 -15.34 3.70 -20.28
CA PRO A 317 -16.21 2.57 -19.92
C PRO A 317 -16.88 2.71 -18.55
N TYR A 318 -16.31 3.55 -17.68
CA TYR A 318 -16.71 3.72 -16.28
C TYR A 318 -17.46 5.04 -16.03
N TRP A 319 -17.75 5.84 -17.06
CA TRP A 319 -18.27 7.19 -16.85
C TRP A 319 -19.59 7.22 -16.08
N ASN A 320 -20.51 6.30 -16.37
CA ASN A 320 -21.78 6.20 -15.66
C ASN A 320 -21.58 5.94 -14.16
N LEU A 321 -20.59 5.12 -13.81
CA LEU A 321 -20.21 4.84 -12.43
C LEU A 321 -19.65 6.10 -11.74
N LEU A 322 -18.77 6.85 -12.41
CA LEU A 322 -18.25 8.11 -11.87
C LEU A 322 -19.36 9.15 -11.64
N SER A 323 -20.34 9.21 -12.54
CA SER A 323 -21.51 10.09 -12.37
C SER A 323 -22.36 9.71 -11.18
N ILE A 324 -22.56 8.41 -10.91
CA ILE A 324 -23.26 7.93 -9.71
C ILE A 324 -22.54 8.41 -8.44
N TRP A 325 -21.21 8.24 -8.37
CA TRP A 325 -20.41 8.65 -7.23
C TRP A 325 -20.40 10.16 -7.04
N GLY A 326 -20.22 10.94 -8.11
CA GLY A 326 -20.24 12.40 -8.06
C GLY A 326 -21.61 12.94 -7.61
N GLN A 327 -22.69 12.34 -8.09
CA GLN A 327 -24.05 12.71 -7.67
C GLN A 327 -24.35 12.33 -6.22
N TYR A 328 -23.81 11.21 -5.73
CA TYR A 328 -23.89 10.85 -4.32
C TYR A 328 -23.21 11.93 -3.46
N LEU A 329 -21.97 12.32 -3.79
CA LEU A 329 -21.27 13.39 -3.05
C LEU A 329 -22.06 14.70 -3.07
N ALA A 330 -22.58 15.11 -4.23
CA ALA A 330 -23.39 16.33 -4.35
C ALA A 330 -24.65 16.31 -3.47
N ALA A 331 -25.27 15.12 -3.31
CA ALA A 331 -26.47 14.95 -2.49
C ALA A 331 -26.18 14.83 -0.99
N SER A 332 -25.00 14.35 -0.62
CA SER A 332 -24.59 14.09 0.77
C SER A 332 -23.78 15.22 1.42
N LEU A 333 -23.57 16.34 0.72
CA LEU A 333 -22.85 17.51 1.21
C LEU A 333 -23.81 18.68 1.51
N PRO A 334 -23.45 19.62 2.40
CA PRO A 334 -22.13 19.83 3.02
C PRO A 334 -21.88 19.05 4.33
N ASP A 335 -22.89 18.34 4.85
CA ASP A 335 -22.82 17.62 6.12
C ASP A 335 -22.89 16.11 5.87
N PRO A 336 -21.83 15.33 6.20
CA PRO A 336 -21.81 13.88 6.00
C PRO A 336 -22.84 13.10 6.83
N GLU A 337 -23.53 13.74 7.78
CA GLU A 337 -24.43 13.08 8.74
C GLU A 337 -23.70 11.96 9.51
N ASP A 338 -24.25 10.75 9.61
CA ASP A 338 -23.71 9.64 10.43
C ASP A 338 -22.88 8.63 9.62
N GLN A 339 -22.14 9.09 8.60
CA GLN A 339 -21.30 8.22 7.77
C GLN A 339 -19.98 7.87 8.46
N LEU A 340 -19.53 6.62 8.29
CA LEU A 340 -18.18 6.20 8.66
C LEU A 340 -17.13 6.90 7.80
N CYS A 341 -15.94 7.07 8.37
CA CYS A 341 -14.71 7.45 7.69
C CYS A 341 -13.61 6.44 8.03
N THR A 342 -12.46 6.53 7.36
CA THR A 342 -11.29 5.64 7.56
C THR A 342 -10.71 5.63 8.99
N ASP A 343 -11.08 6.61 9.83
CA ASP A 343 -10.68 6.67 11.24
C ASP A 343 -11.75 6.02 12.16
N ASP A 344 -12.51 5.05 11.66
CA ASP A 344 -13.58 4.31 12.34
C ASP A 344 -13.10 3.54 13.58
N PHE A 345 -11.81 3.19 13.64
CA PHE A 345 -11.15 2.61 14.81
C PHE A 345 -11.21 3.51 16.06
N GLU A 346 -11.51 4.81 15.89
CA GLU A 346 -11.81 5.75 16.98
C GLU A 346 -13.27 5.72 17.44
N GLY A 347 -14.11 4.94 16.77
CA GLY A 347 -15.56 4.91 16.93
C GLY A 347 -16.30 5.94 16.06
N PRO A 348 -17.66 5.93 16.11
CA PRO A 348 -18.50 6.77 15.27
C PRO A 348 -18.17 8.26 15.39
N SER A 349 -18.19 8.95 14.26
CA SER A 349 -17.93 10.39 14.18
C SER A 349 -18.94 11.07 13.25
N PRO A 350 -20.19 11.28 13.69
CA PRO A 350 -21.19 11.97 12.88
C PRO A 350 -20.80 13.43 12.65
N HIS A 351 -21.27 14.03 11.56
CA HIS A 351 -20.98 15.43 11.19
C HIS A 351 -19.48 15.72 11.11
N ASN A 352 -18.67 14.71 10.73
CA ASN A 352 -17.21 14.80 10.75
C ASN A 352 -16.70 15.86 9.76
N SER A 353 -16.04 16.88 10.30
CA SER A 353 -15.55 17.99 9.51
C SER A 353 -14.50 17.58 8.49
N ASN A 354 -13.65 16.59 8.78
CA ASN A 354 -12.60 16.14 7.87
C ASN A 354 -13.14 15.23 6.75
N LEU A 355 -14.16 14.41 7.02
CA LEU A 355 -14.88 13.64 6.00
C LEU A 355 -15.61 14.59 5.04
N ALA A 356 -16.20 15.67 5.54
CA ALA A 356 -16.80 16.70 4.70
C ALA A 356 -15.78 17.35 3.75
N VAL A 357 -14.56 17.64 4.22
CA VAL A 357 -13.45 18.12 3.36
C VAL A 357 -13.19 17.13 2.24
N LYS A 358 -13.07 15.83 2.55
CA LYS A 358 -12.86 14.78 1.53
C LYS A 358 -13.99 14.76 0.50
N GLY A 359 -15.24 14.82 0.94
CA GLY A 359 -16.41 14.86 0.05
C GLY A 359 -16.37 16.07 -0.89
N MET A 360 -16.06 17.27 -0.38
CA MET A 360 -15.96 18.50 -1.18
C MET A 360 -14.81 18.42 -2.20
N VAL A 361 -13.62 17.97 -1.77
CA VAL A 361 -12.48 17.78 -2.69
C VAL A 361 -12.78 16.70 -3.74
N GLY A 362 -13.51 15.64 -3.38
CA GLY A 362 -13.98 14.61 -4.29
C GLY A 362 -15.02 15.12 -5.30
N LEU A 363 -15.97 15.93 -4.86
CA LEU A 363 -16.94 16.58 -5.74
C LEU A 363 -16.24 17.52 -6.72
N ARG A 364 -15.25 18.28 -6.25
CA ARG A 364 -14.41 19.12 -7.09
C ARG A 364 -13.60 18.31 -8.10
N ALA A 365 -13.06 17.17 -7.70
CA ALA A 365 -12.34 16.25 -8.57
C ALA A 365 -13.26 15.70 -9.68
N TYR A 366 -14.51 15.38 -9.37
CA TYR A 366 -15.49 14.99 -10.39
C TYR A 366 -15.84 16.14 -11.34
N ALA A 367 -16.04 17.35 -10.82
CA ALA A 367 -16.24 18.53 -11.67
C ALA A 367 -15.05 18.75 -12.63
N TYR A 368 -13.81 18.56 -12.17
CA TYR A 368 -12.62 18.60 -13.02
C TYR A 368 -12.66 17.54 -14.13
N LEU A 369 -13.08 16.31 -13.83
CA LEU A 369 -13.24 15.26 -14.84
C LEU A 369 -14.29 15.66 -15.90
N LEU A 370 -15.43 16.22 -15.48
CA LEU A 370 -16.45 16.74 -16.40
C LEU A 370 -15.91 17.83 -17.33
N GLU A 371 -15.08 18.75 -16.82
CA GLU A 371 -14.40 19.74 -17.67
C GLU A 371 -13.50 19.08 -18.71
N LYS A 372 -12.71 18.07 -18.32
CA LYS A 372 -11.85 17.31 -19.25
C LYS A 372 -12.66 16.55 -20.30
N LYS A 373 -13.85 16.08 -19.94
CA LYS A 373 -14.81 15.50 -20.87
C LYS A 373 -15.55 16.55 -21.74
N LYS A 374 -15.38 17.84 -21.46
CA LYS A 374 -16.06 18.97 -22.12
C LYS A 374 -17.55 19.07 -21.78
N GLU A 375 -17.97 18.52 -20.63
CA GLU A 375 -19.30 18.70 -20.04
C GLU A 375 -19.29 19.94 -19.12
N THR A 376 -18.91 21.09 -19.68
CA THR A 376 -18.55 22.30 -18.92
C THR A 376 -19.70 22.88 -18.09
N LYS A 377 -20.95 22.78 -18.57
CA LYS A 377 -22.11 23.31 -17.84
C LYS A 377 -22.31 22.59 -16.50
N GLU A 378 -22.26 21.26 -16.50
CA GLU A 378 -22.42 20.46 -15.27
C GLU A 378 -21.24 20.71 -14.33
N ALA A 379 -20.02 20.76 -14.87
CA ALA A 379 -18.84 21.11 -14.08
C ALA A 379 -18.98 22.47 -13.36
N GLU A 380 -19.42 23.51 -14.05
CA GLU A 380 -19.63 24.84 -13.46
C GLU A 380 -20.73 24.86 -12.40
N GLU A 381 -21.79 24.07 -12.57
CA GLU A 381 -22.86 23.93 -11.58
C GLU A 381 -22.35 23.25 -10.31
N LEU A 382 -21.57 22.17 -10.44
CA LEU A 382 -20.97 21.48 -9.30
C LEU A 382 -19.90 22.33 -8.59
N GLN A 383 -19.08 23.09 -9.32
CA GLN A 383 -18.10 24.01 -8.73
C GLN A 383 -18.77 25.11 -7.89
N LYS A 384 -19.89 25.68 -8.38
CA LYS A 384 -20.65 26.68 -7.61
C LYS A 384 -21.26 26.07 -6.34
N MET A 385 -21.75 24.84 -6.44
CA MET A 385 -22.30 24.09 -5.32
C MET A 385 -21.23 23.80 -4.26
N ASP A 386 -20.09 23.27 -4.69
CA ASP A 386 -18.92 22.97 -3.86
C ASP A 386 -18.37 24.23 -3.15
N LEU A 387 -18.25 25.36 -3.86
CA LEU A 387 -17.90 26.65 -3.26
C LEU A 387 -18.89 27.10 -2.18
N ASN A 388 -20.17 26.80 -2.33
CA ASN A 388 -21.17 27.09 -1.31
C ASN A 388 -21.04 26.14 -0.12
N PHE A 389 -20.78 24.86 -0.36
CA PHE A 389 -20.52 23.88 0.69
C PHE A 389 -19.30 24.24 1.53
N THR A 390 -18.19 24.67 0.93
CA THR A 390 -17.01 25.12 1.68
C THR A 390 -17.31 26.32 2.58
N LYS A 391 -18.18 27.25 2.16
CA LYS A 391 -18.61 28.36 3.02
C LYS A 391 -19.43 27.87 4.21
N ILE A 392 -20.30 26.89 4.00
CA ILE A 392 -21.09 26.27 5.08
C ILE A 392 -20.16 25.52 6.03
N TRP A 393 -19.23 24.72 5.51
CA TRP A 393 -18.19 24.05 6.30
C TRP A 393 -17.44 25.04 7.19
N TRP A 394 -17.05 26.19 6.64
CA TRP A 394 -16.38 27.23 7.41
C TRP A 394 -17.25 27.76 8.56
N LEU A 395 -18.53 28.04 8.30
CA LEU A 395 -19.45 28.54 9.32
C LEU A 395 -19.73 27.52 10.42
N ASP A 396 -19.85 26.24 10.06
CA ASP A 396 -20.30 25.18 10.98
C ASP A 396 -19.14 24.51 11.72
N SER A 397 -17.95 24.47 11.13
CA SER A 397 -16.78 23.82 11.72
C SER A 397 -15.90 24.75 12.55
N MET A 398 -15.91 26.06 12.33
CA MET A 398 -14.97 26.96 13.01
C MET A 398 -15.24 27.08 14.51
N ASP A 399 -14.17 27.02 15.28
CA ASP A 399 -14.16 27.11 16.74
C ASP A 399 -12.88 27.71 17.32
N GLY A 400 -12.91 27.99 18.61
CA GLY A 400 -11.79 28.52 19.38
C GLY A 400 -11.90 30.02 19.63
N LEU A 401 -12.00 30.38 20.90
CA LEU A 401 -12.01 31.79 21.35
C LEU A 401 -10.61 32.42 21.37
N THR A 402 -9.56 31.61 21.53
CA THR A 402 -8.16 32.05 21.67
C THR A 402 -7.28 31.65 20.49
N GLU A 403 -7.55 30.51 19.86
CA GLU A 403 -6.85 30.00 18.67
C GLU A 403 -7.93 29.48 17.71
N LEU A 404 -8.16 30.18 16.60
CA LEU A 404 -9.20 29.80 15.64
C LEU A 404 -8.78 28.53 14.88
N HIS A 405 -9.61 27.49 14.89
CA HIS A 405 -9.39 26.19 14.23
C HIS A 405 -10.73 25.51 13.93
N SER A 406 -10.75 24.41 13.17
CA SER A 406 -11.94 23.62 12.90
C SER A 406 -12.15 22.48 13.89
N ARG A 407 -13.42 22.23 14.21
CA ARG A 407 -13.88 21.15 15.09
C ARG A 407 -13.66 19.77 14.50
N LEU A 408 -13.60 18.75 15.37
CA LEU A 408 -13.69 17.35 14.95
C LEU A 408 -15.03 17.09 14.23
N GLN A 409 -16.14 17.51 14.84
CA GLN A 409 -17.51 17.41 14.31
C GLN A 409 -18.21 18.77 14.42
N TYR A 410 -19.08 19.12 13.47
CA TYR A 410 -19.76 20.43 13.46
C TYR A 410 -20.50 20.76 14.76
N ASN A 411 -21.10 19.74 15.37
CA ASN A 411 -21.91 19.83 16.58
C ASN A 411 -21.11 19.72 17.90
N LEU A 412 -19.78 19.54 17.85
CA LEU A 412 -18.93 19.40 19.05
C LEU A 412 -18.04 20.61 19.25
N HIS A 413 -18.43 21.47 20.19
CA HIS A 413 -17.65 22.64 20.60
C HIS A 413 -16.38 22.26 21.36
N ASP A 414 -15.36 23.12 21.27
CA ASP A 414 -14.05 22.99 21.91
C ASP A 414 -13.31 21.69 21.53
N THR A 415 -13.56 21.18 20.33
CA THR A 415 -12.89 19.99 19.78
C THR A 415 -12.03 20.31 18.57
N TRP A 416 -11.16 19.37 18.16
CA TRP A 416 -10.31 19.53 16.97
C TRP A 416 -9.90 18.17 16.38
N SER A 417 -9.48 18.16 15.12
CA SER A 417 -8.76 17.02 14.54
C SER A 417 -7.89 17.42 13.37
N LEU A 418 -6.92 16.58 13.00
CA LEU A 418 -6.09 16.80 11.82
C LEU A 418 -6.95 16.80 10.54
N LYS A 419 -6.94 17.90 9.80
CA LYS A 419 -7.61 18.04 8.49
C LYS A 419 -6.70 17.61 7.35
N TYR A 420 -6.22 16.37 7.43
CA TYR A 420 -5.26 15.81 6.46
C TYR A 420 -5.80 15.80 5.02
N ASN A 421 -7.12 15.78 4.81
CA ASN A 421 -7.71 15.78 3.47
C ASN A 421 -7.50 17.08 2.68
N PHE A 422 -7.04 18.17 3.32
CA PHE A 422 -6.57 19.36 2.60
C PHE A 422 -5.38 19.08 1.67
N LEU A 423 -4.63 18.00 1.90
CA LEU A 423 -3.50 17.63 1.03
C LEU A 423 -3.93 17.55 -0.42
N PHE A 424 -5.02 16.83 -0.72
CA PHE A 424 -5.44 16.60 -2.09
C PHE A 424 -6.10 17.82 -2.73
N ARG A 425 -6.63 18.77 -1.95
CA ARG A 425 -6.95 20.12 -2.45
C ARG A 425 -5.69 20.77 -3.01
N GLN A 426 -4.57 20.73 -2.28
CA GLN A 426 -3.31 21.34 -2.73
C GLN A 426 -2.68 20.59 -3.92
N VAL A 427 -2.62 19.26 -3.87
CA VAL A 427 -2.10 18.42 -4.97
C VAL A 427 -2.89 18.67 -6.26
N MET A 428 -4.21 18.85 -6.16
CA MET A 428 -5.05 19.16 -7.31
C MET A 428 -5.02 20.63 -7.73
N ASN A 429 -4.52 21.53 -6.87
CA ASN A 429 -4.49 22.98 -7.06
C ASN A 429 -5.90 23.61 -7.16
N PHE A 430 -6.83 23.15 -6.32
CA PHE A 430 -8.19 23.68 -6.23
C PHE A 430 -8.26 24.89 -5.28
N THR A 431 -7.65 26.00 -5.69
CA THR A 431 -7.33 27.12 -4.77
C THR A 431 -8.52 27.95 -4.29
N ASP A 432 -9.67 27.80 -4.92
CA ASP A 432 -10.90 28.52 -4.61
C ASP A 432 -11.75 27.87 -3.50
N ILE A 433 -11.45 26.63 -3.12
CA ILE A 433 -11.97 25.97 -1.91
C ILE A 433 -10.85 25.78 -0.89
N PHE A 434 -11.17 25.91 0.40
CA PHE A 434 -10.24 25.78 1.53
C PHE A 434 -8.95 26.57 1.28
N THR A 435 -9.00 27.87 1.55
CA THR A 435 -7.93 28.81 1.18
C THR A 435 -6.60 28.42 1.84
N ASP A 436 -5.49 28.93 1.30
CA ASP A 436 -4.16 28.66 1.90
C ASP A 436 -4.06 29.24 3.33
N GLU A 437 -4.86 30.26 3.64
CA GLU A 437 -5.02 30.79 4.99
C GLU A 437 -5.71 29.77 5.92
N ASP A 438 -6.69 29.03 5.41
CA ASP A 438 -7.39 27.96 6.16
C ASP A 438 -6.45 26.83 6.54
N ILE A 439 -5.64 26.39 5.58
CA ILE A 439 -4.62 25.36 5.81
C ILE A 439 -3.55 25.89 6.78
N THR A 440 -3.03 27.11 6.57
CA THR A 440 -2.01 27.70 7.45
C THR A 440 -2.50 27.82 8.89
N ARG A 441 -3.77 28.19 9.09
CA ARG A 441 -4.39 28.32 10.40
C ARG A 441 -4.43 26.98 11.14
N GLU A 442 -4.90 25.93 10.48
CA GLU A 442 -4.91 24.57 11.01
C GLU A 442 -3.50 24.09 11.37
N LEU A 443 -2.53 24.27 10.46
CA LEU A 443 -1.15 23.86 10.70
C LEU A 443 -0.54 24.56 11.91
N ASN A 444 -0.76 25.87 12.04
CA ASN A 444 -0.28 26.63 13.20
C ASN A 444 -0.90 26.12 14.51
N PHE A 445 -2.18 25.75 14.49
CA PHE A 445 -2.84 25.14 15.64
C PHE A 445 -2.24 23.78 15.97
N TYR A 446 -1.96 22.91 14.98
CA TYR A 446 -1.36 21.59 15.24
C TYR A 446 0.03 21.69 15.88
N MET A 447 0.82 22.72 15.54
CA MET A 447 2.13 22.95 16.17
C MET A 447 2.02 23.25 17.68
N THR A 448 0.86 23.69 18.18
CA THR A 448 0.61 23.87 19.62
C THR A 448 0.21 22.57 20.34
N ARG A 449 0.01 21.48 19.57
CA ARG A 449 -0.43 20.16 20.04
C ARG A 449 0.66 19.07 19.96
N ILE A 450 1.90 19.47 19.70
CA ILE A 450 3.05 18.56 19.62
C ILE A 450 3.31 17.89 20.98
N ASN A 451 3.42 16.55 20.93
CA ASN A 451 3.96 15.71 21.99
C ASN A 451 5.32 15.15 21.58
N GLU A 452 5.94 14.34 22.45
CA GLU A 452 7.32 13.85 22.27
C GLU A 452 7.56 13.07 20.96
N PHE A 453 6.54 12.37 20.46
CA PHE A 453 6.64 11.47 19.32
C PHE A 453 5.64 11.77 18.19
N GLY A 454 4.88 12.87 18.29
CA GLY A 454 3.92 13.25 17.26
C GLY A 454 2.84 14.19 17.75
N ILE A 455 1.89 14.47 16.88
CA ILE A 455 0.69 15.26 17.13
C ILE A 455 -0.49 14.29 17.17
N PRO A 456 -1.34 14.31 18.23
CA PRO A 456 -2.55 13.49 18.28
C PRO A 456 -3.42 13.65 17.04
N LEU A 457 -4.13 12.60 16.65
CA LEU A 457 -5.06 12.65 15.51
C LEU A 457 -6.20 13.65 15.77
N ASP A 458 -6.69 13.63 17.00
CA ASP A 458 -7.71 14.53 17.52
C ASP A 458 -7.62 14.61 19.06
N ASP A 459 -8.63 15.19 19.69
CA ASP A 459 -8.72 15.38 21.14
C ASP A 459 -9.32 14.20 21.92
N ARG A 460 -9.78 13.13 21.26
CA ARG A 460 -10.37 11.97 21.93
C ARG A 460 -9.31 11.13 22.62
N GLN A 461 -8.14 10.98 21.99
CA GLN A 461 -7.07 10.11 22.45
C GLN A 461 -5.67 10.68 22.17
N ALA A 462 -4.70 10.24 22.96
CA ALA A 462 -3.30 10.68 22.88
C ALA A 462 -2.46 9.95 21.82
N TYR A 463 -3.09 9.27 20.87
CA TYR A 463 -2.41 8.56 19.79
C TYR A 463 -2.66 9.24 18.45
N THR A 464 -1.98 8.76 17.41
CA THR A 464 -2.00 9.37 16.09
C THR A 464 -1.88 8.34 14.98
N LYS A 465 -1.97 8.82 13.74
CA LYS A 465 -1.68 8.09 12.52
C LYS A 465 -0.45 8.69 11.84
N ALA A 466 0.61 7.90 11.66
CA ALA A 466 1.90 8.38 11.12
C ALA A 466 1.74 8.99 9.72
N ASP A 467 0.99 8.31 8.86
CA ASP A 467 0.64 8.74 7.51
C ASP A 467 -0.13 10.06 7.49
N TRP A 468 -1.14 10.24 8.34
CA TRP A 468 -1.88 11.51 8.46
C TRP A 468 -1.01 12.66 8.94
N GLN A 469 -0.09 12.42 9.88
CA GLN A 469 0.89 13.44 10.26
C GLN A 469 1.81 13.82 9.09
N MET A 470 2.23 12.85 8.28
CA MET A 470 3.07 13.16 7.11
C MET A 470 2.29 13.90 6.02
N TRP A 471 0.99 13.68 5.88
CA TRP A 471 0.12 14.48 5.00
C TRP A 471 0.02 15.93 5.49
N VAL A 472 -0.17 16.11 6.80
CA VAL A 472 -0.19 17.42 7.46
C VAL A 472 1.15 18.13 7.31
N ALA A 473 2.26 17.44 7.59
CA ALA A 473 3.62 17.96 7.44
C ALA A 473 3.89 18.42 6.00
N ALA A 474 3.44 17.64 5.01
CA ALA A 474 3.63 17.93 3.60
C ALA A 474 2.97 19.25 3.16
N MET A 475 1.99 19.76 3.89
CA MET A 475 1.31 21.02 3.58
C MET A 475 1.96 22.26 4.22
N GLY A 476 2.85 22.07 5.19
CA GLY A 476 3.42 23.17 5.98
C GLY A 476 4.68 23.80 5.39
N THR A 477 5.21 24.78 6.11
CA THR A 477 6.53 25.37 5.82
C THR A 477 7.63 24.31 5.94
N GLN A 478 8.86 24.63 5.51
CA GLN A 478 10.00 23.72 5.67
C GLN A 478 10.21 23.36 7.14
N ASP A 479 10.20 24.36 8.03
CA ASP A 479 10.38 24.16 9.47
C ASP A 479 9.28 23.25 10.07
N GLN A 480 8.01 23.46 9.68
CA GLN A 480 6.91 22.61 10.14
C GLN A 480 7.06 21.17 9.64
N PHE A 481 7.43 20.99 8.37
CA PHE A 481 7.64 19.69 7.77
C PHE A 481 8.77 18.92 8.45
N GLU A 482 9.93 19.55 8.64
CA GLU A 482 11.07 18.95 9.33
C GLU A 482 10.72 18.63 10.78
N THR A 483 10.05 19.53 11.50
CA THR A 483 9.64 19.30 12.89
C THR A 483 8.73 18.07 13.01
N ILE A 484 7.67 17.98 12.21
CA ILE A 484 6.74 16.84 12.29
C ILE A 484 7.42 15.54 11.85
N THR A 485 8.26 15.61 10.81
CA THR A 485 9.02 14.45 10.32
C THR A 485 9.99 13.92 11.38
N ASP A 486 10.66 14.81 12.12
CA ASP A 486 11.57 14.44 13.20
C ASP A 486 10.85 13.77 14.37
N LEU A 487 9.60 14.13 14.64
CA LEU A 487 8.76 13.44 15.63
C LEU A 487 8.44 12.00 15.20
N VAL A 488 8.04 11.81 13.94
CA VAL A 488 7.77 10.47 13.37
C VAL A 488 9.06 9.63 13.32
N TYR A 489 10.20 10.23 12.97
CA TYR A 489 11.51 9.58 13.07
C TYR A 489 11.83 9.18 14.52
N SER A 490 11.65 10.08 15.49
CA SER A 490 11.89 9.80 16.91
C SER A 490 11.03 8.65 17.42
N PHE A 491 9.77 8.57 16.97
CA PHE A 491 8.90 7.41 17.22
C PHE A 491 9.53 6.12 16.67
N ALA A 492 9.88 6.09 15.39
CA ALA A 492 10.40 4.90 14.72
C ALA A 492 11.74 4.43 15.32
N ASP A 493 12.58 5.35 15.79
CA ASP A 493 13.88 5.08 16.41
C ASP A 493 13.76 4.57 17.85
N LYS A 494 12.77 5.04 18.61
CA LYS A 494 12.69 4.82 20.07
C LYS A 494 11.53 3.93 20.52
N THR A 495 10.62 3.54 19.62
CA THR A 495 9.48 2.70 19.99
C THR A 495 9.94 1.42 20.69
N PRO A 496 9.31 1.03 21.83
CA PRO A 496 9.68 -0.20 22.53
C PRO A 496 9.16 -1.46 21.81
N ASN A 497 8.34 -1.32 20.77
CA ASN A 497 7.70 -2.42 20.08
C ASN A 497 8.53 -2.91 18.89
N MET A 498 9.05 -4.13 18.98
CA MET A 498 9.81 -4.79 17.91
C MET A 498 8.88 -5.39 16.83
N VAL A 499 8.13 -4.54 16.15
CA VAL A 499 7.21 -4.89 15.04
C VAL A 499 7.57 -4.08 13.79
N PRO A 500 7.13 -4.51 12.58
CA PRO A 500 7.18 -3.63 11.41
C PRO A 500 6.49 -2.30 11.71
N MET A 501 6.93 -1.22 11.05
CA MET A 501 6.50 0.14 11.35
C MET A 501 4.98 0.23 11.43
N THR A 502 4.48 0.60 12.61
CA THR A 502 3.07 0.87 12.81
C THR A 502 2.75 2.28 12.37
N ASP A 503 1.57 2.42 11.80
CA ASP A 503 0.93 3.68 11.51
C ASP A 503 0.15 4.21 12.72
N TRP A 504 -0.20 3.40 13.73
CA TRP A 504 -1.06 3.80 14.85
C TRP A 504 -0.38 3.63 16.22
N TYR A 505 0.02 4.75 16.82
CA TYR A 505 0.86 4.77 18.03
C TYR A 505 0.59 5.94 18.97
N TYR A 506 0.96 5.78 20.25
CA TYR A 506 0.83 6.81 21.27
C TYR A 506 1.92 7.89 21.15
N THR A 507 1.50 9.16 21.11
CA THR A 507 2.39 10.30 20.83
C THR A 507 3.27 10.72 22.00
N PHE A 508 3.04 10.20 23.21
CA PHE A 508 3.85 10.47 24.41
C PHE A 508 4.83 9.35 24.77
N THR A 509 4.58 8.12 24.31
CA THR A 509 5.34 6.94 24.75
C THR A 509 5.98 6.16 23.60
N ALA A 510 5.65 6.49 22.34
CA ALA A 510 6.00 5.73 21.15
C ALA A 510 5.48 4.27 21.16
N GLU A 511 4.59 3.93 22.09
CA GLU A 511 4.02 2.59 22.18
C GLU A 511 3.00 2.37 21.04
N LEU A 512 3.10 1.20 20.43
CA LEU A 512 2.12 0.66 19.51
C LEU A 512 0.74 0.70 20.15
N LYS A 513 -0.23 1.32 19.46
CA LYS A 513 -1.64 1.19 19.79
C LYS A 513 -2.28 0.00 19.07
N GLY A 514 -2.07 -0.10 17.77
CA GLY A 514 -2.59 -1.14 16.90
C GLY A 514 -1.96 -1.04 15.51
N PHE A 515 -2.39 -1.88 14.57
CA PHE A 515 -1.89 -1.96 13.18
C PHE A 515 -0.37 -2.12 13.01
N ARG A 516 0.04 -2.92 12.03
CA ARG A 516 1.43 -3.26 11.77
C ARG A 516 1.62 -3.48 10.29
N ALA A 517 2.73 -3.04 9.74
CA ALA A 517 3.08 -3.29 8.33
C ALA A 517 2.05 -2.77 7.31
N ARG A 518 1.12 -1.87 7.69
CA ARG A 518 0.09 -1.36 6.76
C ARG A 518 0.74 -0.56 5.62
N PRO A 519 0.19 -0.65 4.40
CA PRO A 519 0.72 0.09 3.26
C PRO A 519 0.45 1.61 3.31
N VAL A 520 -0.42 2.06 4.22
CA VAL A 520 -0.78 3.47 4.41
C VAL A 520 0.44 4.39 4.61
N VAL A 521 1.56 3.85 5.07
CA VAL A 521 2.84 4.57 5.19
C VAL A 521 3.40 5.06 3.85
N GLY A 522 2.84 4.63 2.71
CA GLY A 522 3.04 5.29 1.42
C GLY A 522 2.70 6.79 1.46
N GLY A 523 1.90 7.23 2.43
CA GLY A 523 1.63 8.63 2.74
C GLY A 523 2.86 9.46 3.13
N PHE A 524 4.00 8.84 3.47
CA PHE A 524 5.24 9.56 3.80
C PHE A 524 5.80 10.32 2.58
N PHE A 525 5.37 9.93 1.37
CA PHE A 525 5.75 10.58 0.11
C PHE A 525 4.84 11.76 -0.27
N SER A 526 3.94 12.20 0.63
CA SER A 526 3.01 13.31 0.37
C SER A 526 3.71 14.62 -0.01
N ARG A 527 4.84 14.93 0.62
CA ARG A 527 5.63 16.13 0.28
C ARG A 527 6.22 16.02 -1.13
N MET A 528 6.72 14.84 -1.48
CA MET A 528 7.24 14.56 -2.83
C MET A 528 6.15 14.68 -3.89
N LEU A 529 4.96 14.12 -3.63
CA LEU A 529 3.79 14.24 -4.50
C LEU A 529 3.38 15.70 -4.67
N LEU A 530 3.24 16.45 -3.56
CA LEU A 530 2.80 17.84 -3.61
C LEU A 530 3.78 18.70 -4.40
N ASN A 531 5.08 18.59 -4.13
CA ASN A 531 6.10 19.37 -4.82
C ASN A 531 6.19 19.02 -6.30
N TYR A 532 5.95 17.76 -6.66
CA TYR A 532 5.82 17.37 -8.06
C TYR A 532 4.59 18.03 -8.70
N ALA A 533 3.42 17.94 -8.06
CA ALA A 533 2.15 18.44 -8.58
C ALA A 533 2.08 19.97 -8.70
N VAL A 534 2.87 20.71 -7.93
CA VAL A 534 3.00 22.18 -8.02
C VAL A 534 3.96 22.60 -9.14
N LYS A 535 4.95 21.77 -9.47
CA LYS A 535 5.94 22.03 -10.53
C LYS A 535 5.47 21.59 -11.93
N ALA A 536 4.60 20.58 -12.00
CA ALA A 536 3.99 20.05 -13.21
C ALA A 536 2.77 20.89 -13.63
#